data_AF-A0A2N7CCT2-F1
#
_entry.id   AF-A0A2N7CCT2-F1
#
_cell.length_a   1.000
_cell.length_b   1.000
_cell.length_c   1.000
_cell.angle_alpha   90.00
_cell.angle_beta   90.00
_cell.angle_gamma   90.00
#
_symmetry.space_group_name_H-M   'P 1'
#
loop_
_entity.id
_entity.type
_entity.pdbx_description
1 polymer ?
#
loop_
_entity_poly.entity_id
_entity_poly.type
_entity_poly.pdbx_seq_one_letter_code
_entity_poly.pdbx_strand_id
1 'polypeptide(L)'
;METIWIKNPLAIYTGSLADAEGGIVIKGNTIIELVGKHKEPTLPVDYSVDASRHVVTPGLINAHHHFYQTLTRAYPGALNKELFHWLQSLYPVWANLDSEMMSLATELALVELMMSGCTTASDHHYLLPNGLENAIDLQVEAAEKLGVRAIFTRGSMSLGEDEGGLPPRHTIQTEQTIIDDSQRLIRDYHQRDEGAMIQIALAPCSPFSVTTDLMKETAKISERENVMMHTHLCETLDEEDFCIEKFGLRPVDYLEDVGWLNERTWLAHGIHFNPEEIKRLGKAGIGISHCPTSNMMLASGICKNNDLEAAGVKVGLGVDGSASNDGSNMIAEVRMAMYLQRLQYGSANVSHFDALRWATSGSARAMGRTDIGTLEVGKQADIAMFKLDDIRFSGSHDPLAALLLCGAQQADKVMVAGKWRVNDGAVIGVDMEQLMHRHHAAAMKLGKLAMNNN
;
A
#
# COMPACT_ATOMS: atom_id res chain seq x y z
N MET A 1 5.52 25.43 -17.39
CA MET A 1 5.80 24.47 -16.30
C MET A 1 7.25 24.66 -15.93
N GLU A 2 7.52 24.81 -14.64
CA GLU A 2 8.89 25.02 -14.13
C GLU A 2 9.73 23.76 -14.32
N THR A 3 11.03 23.97 -14.52
CA THR A 3 12.06 22.96 -14.70
C THR A 3 12.98 22.99 -13.50
N ILE A 4 12.98 21.91 -12.72
CA ILE A 4 13.65 21.78 -11.43
C ILE A 4 14.84 20.86 -11.59
N TRP A 5 16.00 21.25 -11.09
CA TRP A 5 17.12 20.32 -10.91
C TRP A 5 17.32 20.02 -9.43
N ILE A 6 17.03 18.78 -9.03
CA ILE A 6 17.42 18.26 -7.71
C ILE A 6 18.89 17.87 -7.83
N LYS A 7 19.80 18.69 -7.30
CA LYS A 7 21.23 18.61 -7.57
C LYS A 7 22.03 17.97 -6.45
N ASN A 8 23.09 17.25 -6.83
CA ASN A 8 24.13 16.75 -5.95
C ASN A 8 23.60 15.97 -4.73
N PRO A 9 22.80 14.90 -4.91
CA PRO A 9 22.35 14.08 -3.79
C PRO A 9 23.52 13.52 -2.97
N LEU A 10 23.35 13.37 -1.65
CA LEU A 10 24.33 12.66 -0.80
C LEU A 10 24.52 11.22 -1.29
N ALA A 11 23.42 10.58 -1.67
CA ALA A 11 23.38 9.35 -2.45
C ALA A 11 22.03 9.27 -3.16
N ILE A 12 21.95 8.51 -4.25
CA ILE A 12 20.71 8.33 -5.00
C ILE A 12 20.53 6.88 -5.41
N TYR A 13 19.35 6.34 -5.11
CA TYR A 13 18.86 5.10 -5.68
C TYR A 13 17.87 5.45 -6.77
N THR A 14 18.15 5.03 -8.00
CA THR A 14 17.24 5.27 -9.14
C THR A 14 16.25 4.13 -9.35
N GLY A 15 16.46 2.98 -8.71
CA GLY A 15 15.72 1.75 -9.04
C GLY A 15 16.16 1.10 -10.36
N SER A 16 17.20 1.63 -11.02
CA SER A 16 17.82 1.09 -12.22
C SER A 16 19.36 1.16 -12.13
N LEU A 17 20.06 0.82 -13.22
CA LEU A 17 21.53 0.98 -13.31
C LEU A 17 21.95 2.37 -13.84
N ALA A 18 21.00 3.28 -14.05
CA ALA A 18 21.29 4.60 -14.60
C ALA A 18 22.03 5.49 -13.57
N ASP A 19 23.08 6.18 -14.03
CA ASP A 19 23.81 7.18 -13.24
C ASP A 19 22.99 8.47 -13.11
N ALA A 20 22.73 8.87 -11.87
CA ALA A 20 22.09 10.12 -11.51
C ALA A 20 22.80 10.79 -10.31
N GLU A 21 24.09 10.50 -10.09
CA GLU A 21 24.86 11.02 -8.94
C GLU A 21 25.00 12.56 -8.95
N GLY A 22 24.86 13.21 -10.10
CA GLY A 22 24.78 14.67 -10.22
C GLY A 22 23.37 15.23 -9.99
N GLY A 23 22.35 14.37 -9.96
CA GLY A 23 20.96 14.74 -9.71
C GLY A 23 19.99 14.37 -10.83
N ILE A 24 18.77 14.89 -10.72
CA ILE A 24 17.69 14.65 -11.68
C ILE A 24 17.00 15.96 -12.07
N VAL A 25 16.63 16.08 -13.34
CA VAL A 25 15.91 17.24 -13.88
C VAL A 25 14.46 16.85 -14.15
N ILE A 26 13.55 17.68 -13.67
CA ILE A 26 12.11 17.46 -13.71
C ILE A 26 11.47 18.65 -14.41
N LYS A 27 10.53 18.39 -15.32
CA LYS A 27 9.73 19.43 -15.96
C LYS A 27 8.26 19.08 -15.84
N GLY A 28 7.49 19.95 -15.18
CA GLY A 28 6.11 19.62 -14.84
C GLY A 28 6.08 18.41 -13.90
N ASN A 29 5.45 17.33 -14.33
CA ASN A 29 5.30 16.09 -13.57
C ASN A 29 6.25 14.96 -13.97
N THR A 30 7.15 15.18 -14.94
CA THR A 30 7.99 14.12 -15.50
C THR A 30 9.48 14.39 -15.30
N ILE A 31 10.25 13.32 -15.10
CA ILE A 31 11.71 13.34 -15.13
C ILE A 31 12.15 13.43 -16.60
N ILE A 32 12.98 14.41 -16.92
CA ILE A 32 13.42 14.68 -18.30
C ILE A 32 14.92 14.45 -18.53
N GLU A 33 15.73 14.39 -17.47
CA GLU A 33 17.16 14.14 -17.56
C GLU A 33 17.70 13.55 -16.25
N LEU A 34 18.65 12.60 -16.37
CA LEU A 34 19.47 12.10 -15.27
C LEU A 34 20.88 12.68 -15.43
N VAL A 35 21.38 13.34 -14.41
CA VAL A 35 22.67 14.05 -14.44
C VAL A 35 23.72 13.19 -13.75
N GLY A 36 24.76 12.82 -14.50
CA GLY A 36 25.86 12.03 -13.94
C GLY A 36 26.74 12.81 -12.96
N LYS A 37 27.55 12.09 -12.17
CA LYS A 37 28.43 12.70 -11.16
C LYS A 37 29.28 13.84 -11.73
N HIS A 38 29.33 14.98 -11.05
CA HIS A 38 30.09 16.18 -11.43
C HIS A 38 29.73 16.77 -12.81
N LYS A 39 28.55 16.46 -13.33
CA LYS A 39 28.01 17.07 -14.55
C LYS A 39 26.94 18.10 -14.20
N GLU A 40 26.60 18.91 -15.19
CA GLU A 40 25.51 19.88 -15.16
C GLU A 40 24.38 19.41 -16.09
N PRO A 41 23.12 19.83 -15.84
CA PRO A 41 22.03 19.63 -16.78
C PRO A 41 22.36 20.14 -18.18
N THR A 42 22.02 19.36 -19.20
CA THR A 42 22.09 19.81 -20.60
C THR A 42 20.87 20.65 -20.99
N LEU A 43 19.77 20.49 -20.27
CA LEU A 43 18.54 21.25 -20.47
C LEU A 43 18.50 22.50 -19.58
N PRO A 44 17.90 23.62 -20.02
CA PRO A 44 17.71 24.79 -19.19
C PRO A 44 16.89 24.48 -17.93
N VAL A 45 17.35 24.97 -16.79
CA VAL A 45 16.69 24.80 -15.48
C VAL A 45 16.22 26.15 -14.97
N ASP A 46 15.00 26.21 -14.43
CA ASP A 46 14.44 27.43 -13.86
C ASP A 46 14.98 27.66 -12.43
N TYR A 47 15.11 26.59 -11.65
CA TYR A 47 15.75 26.62 -10.34
C TYR A 47 16.32 25.25 -9.93
N SER A 48 17.16 25.26 -8.90
CA SER A 48 17.78 24.05 -8.34
C SER A 48 17.43 23.85 -6.87
N VAL A 49 17.25 22.59 -6.46
CA VAL A 49 17.12 22.16 -5.06
C VAL A 49 18.40 21.42 -4.67
N ASP A 50 19.10 21.91 -3.66
CA ASP A 50 20.30 21.23 -3.15
C ASP A 50 19.93 19.99 -2.34
N ALA A 51 20.38 18.83 -2.81
CA ALA A 51 20.19 17.53 -2.17
C ALA A 51 21.48 16.99 -1.52
N SER A 52 22.51 17.82 -1.34
CA SER A 52 23.81 17.41 -0.76
C SER A 52 23.74 16.80 0.64
N ARG A 53 22.62 16.98 1.33
CA ARG A 53 22.31 16.40 2.65
C ARG A 53 21.30 15.26 2.60
N HIS A 54 20.86 14.87 1.41
CA HIS A 54 19.73 13.96 1.22
C HIS A 54 20.12 12.71 0.46
N VAL A 55 19.63 11.58 0.97
CA VAL A 55 19.52 10.35 0.20
C VAL A 55 18.21 10.41 -0.59
N VAL A 56 18.30 10.25 -1.91
CA VAL A 56 17.18 10.37 -2.84
C VAL A 56 16.76 8.99 -3.35
N THR A 57 15.47 8.69 -3.32
CA THR A 57 14.89 7.45 -3.84
C THR A 57 13.69 7.78 -4.74
N PRO A 58 13.20 6.86 -5.59
CA PRO A 58 11.82 6.94 -6.03
C PRO A 58 10.93 7.03 -4.78
N GLY A 59 9.80 7.71 -4.91
CA GLY A 59 8.79 7.70 -3.87
C GLY A 59 8.43 6.26 -3.50
N LEU A 60 8.34 5.99 -2.19
CA LEU A 60 7.93 4.67 -1.73
C LEU A 60 6.46 4.43 -2.07
N ILE A 61 6.09 3.17 -2.23
CA ILE A 61 4.77 2.77 -2.71
C ILE A 61 4.19 1.72 -1.76
N ASN A 62 3.09 2.10 -1.12
CA ASN A 62 2.32 1.22 -0.24
C ASN A 62 1.25 0.48 -1.06
N ALA A 63 1.40 -0.83 -1.26
CA ALA A 63 0.51 -1.63 -2.10
C ALA A 63 -0.70 -2.26 -1.37
N HIS A 64 -0.78 -2.08 -0.05
CA HIS A 64 -1.88 -2.61 0.76
C HIS A 64 -2.01 -1.85 2.10
N HIS A 65 -3.24 -1.56 2.52
CA HIS A 65 -3.59 -0.91 3.79
C HIS A 65 -5.08 -1.11 4.10
N HIS A 66 -5.47 -0.85 5.34
CA HIS A 66 -6.84 -0.50 5.74
C HIS A 66 -6.88 0.84 6.51
N PHE A 67 -7.18 1.97 5.85
CA PHE A 67 -7.02 3.33 6.39
C PHE A 67 -7.92 3.60 7.60
N TYR A 68 -9.16 3.11 7.57
CA TYR A 68 -10.12 3.28 8.67
C TYR A 68 -9.62 2.69 9.99
N GLN A 69 -8.72 1.69 9.94
CA GLN A 69 -8.17 1.05 11.12
C GLN A 69 -7.20 1.94 11.91
N THR A 70 -6.79 3.09 11.36
CA THR A 70 -6.05 4.10 12.14
C THR A 70 -6.82 4.55 13.39
N LEU A 71 -8.15 4.45 13.38
CA LEU A 71 -9.02 4.80 14.52
C LEU A 71 -8.99 3.75 15.65
N THR A 72 -8.42 2.57 15.42
CA THR A 72 -8.44 1.42 16.35
C THR A 72 -7.06 0.85 16.64
N ARG A 73 -6.01 1.69 16.57
CA ARG A 73 -4.64 1.34 17.00
C ARG A 73 -4.62 0.89 18.45
N ALA A 74 -3.89 -0.20 18.73
CA ALA A 74 -3.72 -0.78 20.06
C ALA A 74 -5.05 -0.96 20.82
N TYR A 75 -6.13 -1.32 20.11
CA TYR A 75 -7.45 -1.45 20.71
C TYR A 75 -7.46 -2.57 21.77
N PRO A 76 -7.80 -2.28 23.05
CA PRO A 76 -7.64 -3.25 24.14
C PRO A 76 -8.32 -4.61 23.91
N GLY A 77 -9.49 -4.60 23.26
CA GLY A 77 -10.22 -5.82 22.93
C GLY A 77 -9.53 -6.72 21.91
N ALA A 78 -8.60 -6.19 21.11
CA ALA A 78 -7.91 -6.89 20.03
C ALA A 78 -6.46 -7.29 20.36
N LEU A 79 -5.92 -6.84 21.51
CA LEU A 79 -4.53 -7.12 21.89
C LEU A 79 -4.28 -8.61 22.14
N ASN A 80 -3.10 -9.09 21.72
CA ASN A 80 -2.60 -10.45 21.95
C ASN A 80 -3.54 -11.55 21.42
N LYS A 81 -4.02 -11.38 20.19
CA LYS A 81 -4.93 -12.30 19.53
C LYS A 81 -4.42 -12.64 18.13
N GLU A 82 -4.59 -13.90 17.77
CA GLU A 82 -4.47 -14.38 16.39
C GLU A 82 -5.58 -13.79 15.51
N LEU A 83 -5.38 -13.79 14.18
CA LEU A 83 -6.19 -13.08 13.18
C LEU A 83 -7.72 -13.20 13.40
N PHE A 84 -8.25 -14.42 13.52
CA PHE A 84 -9.72 -14.62 13.63
C PHE A 84 -10.29 -14.00 14.92
N HIS A 85 -9.61 -14.17 16.05
CA HIS A 85 -10.05 -13.59 17.32
C HIS A 85 -9.84 -12.07 17.35
N TRP A 86 -8.81 -11.57 16.68
CA TRP A 86 -8.57 -10.15 16.47
C TRP A 86 -9.72 -9.53 15.64
N LEU A 87 -10.10 -10.15 14.51
CA LEU A 87 -11.22 -9.73 13.65
C LEU A 87 -12.55 -9.71 14.42
N GLN A 88 -12.88 -10.80 15.13
CA GLN A 88 -14.09 -10.91 15.96
C GLN A 88 -14.20 -9.78 16.99
N SER A 89 -13.07 -9.26 17.47
CA SER A 89 -13.03 -8.19 18.47
C SER A 89 -13.23 -6.80 17.86
N LEU A 90 -12.94 -6.65 16.57
CA LEU A 90 -12.90 -5.35 15.89
C LEU A 90 -14.09 -5.11 14.95
N TYR A 91 -14.66 -6.15 14.34
CA TYR A 91 -15.86 -6.01 13.51
C TYR A 91 -17.02 -5.28 14.21
N PRO A 92 -17.37 -5.59 15.46
CA PRO A 92 -18.41 -4.86 16.19
C PRO A 92 -18.07 -3.38 16.41
N VAL A 93 -16.78 -3.04 16.47
CA VAL A 93 -16.31 -1.65 16.58
C VAL A 93 -16.51 -0.94 15.25
N TRP A 94 -15.92 -1.50 14.18
CA TRP A 94 -15.91 -0.90 12.84
C TRP A 94 -17.29 -0.83 12.18
N ALA A 95 -18.25 -1.66 12.61
CA ALA A 95 -19.65 -1.52 12.26
C ALA A 95 -20.25 -0.13 12.54
N ASN A 96 -19.63 0.66 13.43
CA ASN A 96 -20.09 1.99 13.81
C ASN A 96 -19.33 3.13 13.11
N LEU A 97 -18.56 2.83 12.06
CA LEU A 97 -17.89 3.87 11.26
C LEU A 97 -18.93 4.79 10.61
N ASP A 98 -18.61 6.08 10.56
CA ASP A 98 -19.39 7.10 9.84
C ASP A 98 -18.51 7.87 8.84
N SER A 99 -19.13 8.73 8.04
CA SER A 99 -18.42 9.49 6.99
C SER A 99 -17.33 10.42 7.55
N GLU A 100 -17.53 11.01 8.73
CA GLU A 100 -16.51 11.88 9.34
C GLU A 100 -15.29 11.05 9.77
N MET A 101 -15.53 9.90 10.41
CA MET A 101 -14.49 8.94 10.80
C MET A 101 -13.69 8.48 9.57
N MET A 102 -14.37 8.12 8.48
CA MET A 102 -13.72 7.66 7.26
C MET A 102 -12.84 8.74 6.61
N SER A 103 -13.35 9.97 6.53
CA SER A 103 -12.59 11.11 6.00
C SER A 103 -11.33 11.39 6.84
N LEU A 104 -11.48 11.45 8.17
CA LEU A 104 -10.35 11.69 9.09
C LEU A 104 -9.32 10.56 9.06
N ALA A 105 -9.78 9.30 9.02
CA ALA A 105 -8.88 8.15 8.99
C ALA A 105 -8.08 8.09 7.68
N THR A 106 -8.71 8.44 6.56
CA THR A 106 -8.02 8.52 5.26
C THR A 106 -7.01 9.65 5.23
N GLU A 107 -7.40 10.85 5.68
CA GLU A 107 -6.49 12.00 5.76
C GLU A 107 -5.28 11.68 6.65
N LEU A 108 -5.49 11.09 7.84
CA LEU A 108 -4.40 10.70 8.74
C LEU A 108 -3.48 9.64 8.11
N ALA A 109 -4.03 8.56 7.54
CA ALA A 109 -3.24 7.48 6.95
C ALA A 109 -2.34 7.99 5.81
N LEU A 110 -2.89 8.80 4.91
CA LEU A 110 -2.15 9.39 3.79
C LEU A 110 -1.06 10.37 4.28
N VAL A 111 -1.37 11.18 5.30
CA VAL A 111 -0.41 12.09 5.93
C VAL A 111 0.76 11.32 6.54
N GLU A 112 0.49 10.28 7.33
CA GLU A 112 1.52 9.47 7.98
C GLU A 112 2.40 8.72 6.94
N LEU A 113 1.77 8.16 5.92
CA LEU A 113 2.47 7.53 4.80
C LEU A 113 3.41 8.52 4.10
N MET A 114 2.93 9.71 3.73
CA MET A 114 3.76 10.74 3.09
C MET A 114 4.94 11.18 3.97
N MET A 115 4.73 11.34 5.27
CA MET A 115 5.81 11.68 6.20
C MET A 115 6.92 10.63 6.25
N SER A 116 6.65 9.38 5.86
CA SER A 116 7.62 8.30 5.77
C SER A 116 8.23 8.09 4.37
N GLY A 117 7.93 8.97 3.41
CA GLY A 117 8.45 8.90 2.05
C GLY A 117 7.54 8.21 1.03
N CYS A 118 6.30 7.87 1.42
CA CYS A 118 5.32 7.30 0.51
C CYS A 118 4.77 8.37 -0.46
N THR A 119 4.64 8.02 -1.73
CA THR A 119 4.07 8.88 -2.79
C THR A 119 2.82 8.29 -3.42
N THR A 120 2.67 6.97 -3.32
CA THR A 120 1.54 6.22 -3.88
C THR A 120 1.05 5.21 -2.85
N ALA A 121 -0.24 5.24 -2.55
CA ALA A 121 -0.85 4.33 -1.58
C ALA A 121 -2.07 3.60 -2.14
N SER A 122 -2.21 2.34 -1.79
CA SER A 122 -3.45 1.59 -1.95
C SER A 122 -4.17 1.49 -0.62
N ASP A 123 -5.51 1.53 -0.67
CA ASP A 123 -6.36 1.16 0.45
C ASP A 123 -7.33 0.05 0.08
N HIS A 124 -7.40 -0.95 0.94
CA HIS A 124 -8.35 -2.03 0.86
C HIS A 124 -9.56 -1.78 1.77
N HIS A 125 -10.48 -0.91 1.32
CA HIS A 125 -11.68 -0.57 2.09
C HIS A 125 -12.83 -1.55 1.83
N TYR A 126 -12.98 -2.56 2.69
CA TYR A 126 -14.00 -3.62 2.52
C TYR A 126 -15.21 -3.52 3.45
N LEU A 127 -15.23 -2.55 4.37
CA LEU A 127 -16.26 -2.41 5.41
C LEU A 127 -17.15 -1.18 5.14
N LEU A 128 -18.34 -1.42 4.59
CA LEU A 128 -19.30 -0.38 4.20
C LEU A 128 -20.61 -0.52 5.00
N PRO A 129 -20.63 -0.14 6.30
CA PRO A 129 -21.86 -0.14 7.09
C PRO A 129 -22.89 0.86 6.54
N ASN A 130 -24.16 0.69 6.94
CA ASN A 130 -25.24 1.59 6.54
C ASN A 130 -24.92 3.05 6.83
N GLY A 131 -25.05 3.93 5.83
CA GLY A 131 -24.71 5.35 5.93
C GLY A 131 -23.26 5.69 5.57
N LEU A 132 -22.45 4.71 5.18
CA LEU A 132 -21.07 4.89 4.68
C LEU A 132 -20.92 4.46 3.22
N GLU A 133 -21.98 4.54 2.42
CA GLU A 133 -21.98 4.10 1.02
C GLU A 133 -21.01 4.91 0.13
N ASN A 134 -20.66 6.13 0.56
CA ASN A 134 -19.74 7.02 -0.13
C ASN A 134 -18.29 6.95 0.40
N ALA A 135 -17.90 5.86 1.06
CA ALA A 135 -16.59 5.75 1.71
C ALA A 135 -15.43 6.03 0.73
N ILE A 136 -15.43 5.37 -0.43
CA ILE A 136 -14.36 5.51 -1.43
C ILE A 136 -14.34 6.94 -2.00
N ASP A 137 -15.51 7.57 -2.20
CA ASP A 137 -15.62 8.96 -2.62
C ASP A 137 -14.86 9.89 -1.64
N LEU A 138 -15.05 9.69 -0.32
CA LEU A 138 -14.34 10.44 0.73
C LEU A 138 -12.82 10.20 0.70
N GLN A 139 -12.38 8.98 0.32
CA GLN A 139 -10.96 8.68 0.15
C GLN A 139 -10.35 9.42 -1.04
N VAL A 140 -11.08 9.46 -2.16
CA VAL A 140 -10.69 10.21 -3.35
C VAL A 140 -10.57 11.69 -3.02
N GLU A 141 -11.57 12.29 -2.37
CA GLU A 141 -11.54 13.70 -1.97
C GLU A 141 -10.33 14.05 -1.10
N ALA A 142 -10.01 13.19 -0.12
CA ALA A 142 -8.84 13.37 0.74
C ALA A 142 -7.52 13.22 -0.03
N ALA A 143 -7.39 12.25 -0.92
CA ALA A 143 -6.20 12.06 -1.74
C ALA A 143 -5.99 13.22 -2.71
N GLU A 144 -7.04 13.75 -3.34
CA GLU A 144 -6.99 14.91 -4.22
C GLU A 144 -6.58 16.18 -3.46
N LYS A 145 -7.17 16.40 -2.27
CA LYS A 145 -6.82 17.52 -1.38
C LYS A 145 -5.35 17.49 -0.99
N LEU A 146 -4.83 16.33 -0.60
CA LEU A 146 -3.43 16.15 -0.23
C LEU A 146 -2.50 16.10 -1.46
N GLY A 147 -3.06 15.76 -2.62
CA GLY A 147 -2.34 15.62 -3.87
C GLY A 147 -1.34 14.46 -3.88
N VAL A 148 -1.74 13.34 -3.28
CA VAL A 148 -1.03 12.06 -3.23
C VAL A 148 -1.63 11.11 -4.24
N ARG A 149 -0.81 10.21 -4.80
CA ARG A 149 -1.28 9.21 -5.74
C ARG A 149 -1.95 8.06 -4.98
N ALA A 150 -3.09 7.57 -5.48
CA ALA A 150 -3.79 6.49 -4.84
C ALA A 150 -4.41 5.49 -5.81
N ILE A 151 -4.44 4.23 -5.38
CA ILE A 151 -5.26 3.17 -5.98
C ILE A 151 -6.26 2.74 -4.91
N PHE A 152 -7.48 3.26 -4.97
CA PHE A 152 -8.51 2.87 -4.03
C PHE A 152 -9.21 1.62 -4.54
N THR A 153 -9.40 0.66 -3.64
CA THR A 153 -10.19 -0.52 -3.97
C THR A 153 -11.63 -0.33 -3.52
N ARG A 154 -12.57 -0.72 -4.38
CA ARG A 154 -13.94 -0.98 -3.96
C ARG A 154 -13.93 -2.35 -3.29
N GLY A 155 -13.69 -2.37 -1.98
CA GLY A 155 -13.75 -3.60 -1.21
C GLY A 155 -15.17 -4.09 -0.98
N SER A 156 -15.37 -5.36 -0.66
CA SER A 156 -16.72 -5.86 -0.40
C SER A 156 -16.77 -7.09 0.50
N MET A 157 -17.89 -7.22 1.22
CA MET A 157 -18.33 -8.43 1.91
C MET A 157 -19.79 -8.70 1.55
N SER A 158 -20.12 -9.94 1.19
CA SER A 158 -21.48 -10.36 0.78
C SER A 158 -21.97 -11.63 1.46
N LEU A 159 -21.11 -12.32 2.22
CA LEU A 159 -21.46 -13.55 2.93
C LEU A 159 -21.46 -13.29 4.44
N GLY A 160 -22.64 -13.19 5.06
CA GLY A 160 -22.79 -12.90 6.49
C GLY A 160 -22.67 -14.14 7.38
N GLU A 161 -22.51 -13.94 8.70
CA GLU A 161 -22.50 -15.02 9.71
C GLU A 161 -23.71 -15.96 9.62
N ASP A 162 -24.89 -15.44 9.27
CA ASP A 162 -26.12 -16.21 9.11
C ASP A 162 -26.12 -17.14 7.88
N GLU A 163 -25.17 -16.95 6.97
CA GLU A 163 -24.99 -17.74 5.74
C GLU A 163 -23.63 -18.49 5.73
N GLY A 164 -22.94 -18.52 6.87
CA GLY A 164 -21.67 -19.22 7.06
C GLY A 164 -20.41 -18.41 6.72
N GLY A 165 -20.54 -17.08 6.62
CA GLY A 165 -19.40 -16.16 6.57
C GLY A 165 -18.94 -15.70 7.97
N LEU A 166 -17.99 -14.78 8.00
CA LEU A 166 -17.51 -14.12 9.23
C LEU A 166 -18.15 -12.75 9.56
N PRO A 167 -18.51 -11.89 8.59
CA PRO A 167 -18.91 -10.53 8.91
C PRO A 167 -20.36 -10.45 9.44
N PRO A 168 -20.64 -9.56 10.41
CA PRO A 168 -22.00 -9.28 10.86
C PRO A 168 -22.90 -8.81 9.71
N ARG A 169 -24.18 -9.20 9.73
CA ARG A 169 -25.13 -8.91 8.63
C ARG A 169 -25.29 -7.43 8.26
N HIS A 170 -25.10 -6.52 9.20
CA HIS A 170 -25.19 -5.07 8.96
C HIS A 170 -23.91 -4.46 8.37
N THR A 171 -22.90 -5.29 8.10
CA THR A 171 -21.61 -4.90 7.49
C THR A 171 -21.41 -5.49 6.10
N ILE A 172 -22.38 -6.27 5.61
CA ILE A 172 -22.40 -6.84 4.24
C ILE A 172 -23.34 -6.05 3.33
N GLN A 173 -23.13 -6.17 2.02
CA GLN A 173 -23.98 -5.57 1.00
C GLN A 173 -24.46 -6.64 0.02
N THR A 174 -25.58 -6.36 -0.67
CA THR A 174 -26.03 -7.24 -1.75
C THR A 174 -25.05 -7.20 -2.93
N GLU A 175 -24.90 -8.31 -3.66
CA GLU A 175 -24.03 -8.38 -4.83
C GLU A 175 -24.36 -7.31 -5.87
N GLN A 176 -25.64 -7.02 -6.11
CA GLN A 176 -26.04 -5.98 -7.05
C GLN A 176 -25.56 -4.60 -6.62
N THR A 177 -25.70 -4.26 -5.32
CA THR A 177 -25.16 -3.01 -4.77
C THR A 177 -23.65 -2.93 -4.97
N ILE A 178 -22.94 -4.04 -4.77
CA ILE A 178 -21.49 -4.12 -4.92
C ILE A 178 -21.07 -3.87 -6.38
N ILE A 179 -21.75 -4.52 -7.31
CA ILE A 179 -21.48 -4.41 -8.76
C ILE A 179 -21.79 -2.98 -9.25
N ASP A 180 -22.95 -2.43 -8.90
CA ASP A 180 -23.38 -1.11 -9.35
C ASP A 180 -22.43 -0.02 -8.86
N ASP A 181 -22.03 -0.11 -7.59
CA ASP A 181 -21.10 0.83 -6.97
C ASP A 181 -19.67 0.69 -7.52
N SER A 182 -19.22 -0.53 -7.78
CA SER A 182 -17.94 -0.79 -8.47
C SER A 182 -17.89 -0.11 -9.84
N GLN A 183 -18.95 -0.27 -10.65
CA GLN A 183 -19.04 0.36 -11.96
C GLN A 183 -19.15 1.88 -11.87
N ARG A 184 -19.89 2.40 -10.88
CA ARG A 184 -19.98 3.83 -10.57
C ARG A 184 -18.62 4.42 -10.27
N LEU A 185 -17.88 3.84 -9.33
CA LEU A 185 -16.56 4.33 -8.92
C LEU A 185 -15.55 4.28 -10.07
N ILE A 186 -15.54 3.19 -10.86
CA ILE A 186 -14.68 3.11 -12.05
C ILE A 186 -15.00 4.26 -13.02
N ARG A 187 -16.29 4.47 -13.35
CA ARG A 187 -16.71 5.52 -14.28
C ARG A 187 -16.36 6.92 -13.77
N ASP A 188 -16.57 7.16 -12.49
CA ASP A 188 -16.48 8.51 -11.91
C ASP A 188 -15.03 8.90 -11.56
N TYR A 189 -14.17 7.93 -11.20
CA TYR A 189 -12.85 8.21 -10.62
C TYR A 189 -11.64 7.52 -11.26
N HIS A 190 -11.80 6.41 -12.00
CA HIS A 190 -10.63 5.67 -12.51
C HIS A 190 -9.93 6.41 -13.66
N GLN A 191 -8.72 6.93 -13.40
CA GLN A 191 -7.88 7.56 -14.42
C GLN A 191 -7.00 6.51 -15.12
N ARG A 192 -6.98 6.53 -16.46
CA ARG A 192 -6.33 5.49 -17.28
C ARG A 192 -4.96 5.90 -17.83
N ASP A 193 -4.70 7.21 -17.89
CA ASP A 193 -3.50 7.74 -18.51
C ASP A 193 -2.26 7.54 -17.64
N GLU A 194 -1.08 7.55 -18.26
CA GLU A 194 0.18 7.64 -17.51
C GLU A 194 0.17 8.86 -16.59
N GLY A 195 0.69 8.70 -15.37
CA GLY A 195 0.61 9.75 -14.37
C GLY A 195 -0.73 9.89 -13.67
N ALA A 196 -1.68 8.97 -13.89
CA ALA A 196 -2.95 8.87 -13.15
C ALA A 196 -2.75 9.01 -11.64
N MET A 197 -3.37 10.04 -11.06
CA MET A 197 -3.34 10.34 -9.62
C MET A 197 -4.30 9.44 -8.85
N ILE A 198 -5.46 9.11 -9.42
CA ILE A 198 -6.48 8.27 -8.79
C ILE A 198 -6.82 7.12 -9.74
N GLN A 199 -6.74 5.89 -9.23
CA GLN A 199 -7.25 4.71 -9.91
C GLN A 199 -8.16 3.91 -8.99
N ILE A 200 -9.17 3.28 -9.59
CA ILE A 200 -10.04 2.33 -8.90
C ILE A 200 -9.65 0.90 -9.27
N ALA A 201 -9.61 0.03 -8.27
CA ALA A 201 -9.49 -1.41 -8.39
C ALA A 201 -10.66 -2.10 -7.67
N LEU A 202 -10.90 -3.38 -7.94
CA LEU A 202 -12.00 -4.14 -7.33
C LEU A 202 -11.45 -5.12 -6.30
N ALA A 203 -12.05 -5.17 -5.10
CA ALA A 203 -11.50 -5.98 -4.03
C ALA A 203 -12.51 -6.69 -3.11
N PRO A 204 -13.26 -7.68 -3.60
CA PRO A 204 -13.84 -8.69 -2.72
C PRO A 204 -12.84 -9.16 -1.64
N CYS A 205 -13.23 -9.04 -0.37
CA CYS A 205 -12.27 -9.05 0.76
C CYS A 205 -11.46 -10.34 0.86
N SER A 206 -12.14 -11.49 0.88
CA SER A 206 -11.48 -12.81 0.95
C SER A 206 -12.45 -13.92 0.53
N PRO A 207 -11.97 -15.12 0.15
CA PRO A 207 -12.82 -16.25 -0.23
C PRO A 207 -13.90 -16.65 0.80
N PHE A 208 -13.71 -16.29 2.08
CA PHE A 208 -14.62 -16.61 3.18
C PHE A 208 -15.58 -15.46 3.57
N SER A 209 -15.51 -14.31 2.91
CA SER A 209 -16.36 -13.13 3.20
C SER A 209 -17.22 -12.70 2.01
N VAL A 210 -17.09 -13.36 0.87
CA VAL A 210 -17.88 -13.10 -0.35
C VAL A 210 -18.32 -14.41 -1.00
N THR A 211 -19.34 -14.32 -1.84
CA THR A 211 -19.83 -15.43 -2.66
C THR A 211 -18.90 -15.70 -3.86
N THR A 212 -18.90 -16.96 -4.33
CA THR A 212 -18.17 -17.34 -5.55
C THR A 212 -18.66 -16.61 -6.80
N ASP A 213 -19.96 -16.33 -6.88
CA ASP A 213 -20.54 -15.61 -8.02
C ASP A 213 -20.06 -14.16 -8.06
N LEU A 214 -19.92 -13.49 -6.91
CA LEU A 214 -19.35 -12.15 -6.84
C LEU A 214 -17.87 -12.13 -7.24
N MET A 215 -17.09 -13.15 -6.87
CA MET A 215 -15.69 -13.28 -7.34
C MET A 215 -15.63 -13.39 -8.87
N LYS A 216 -16.47 -14.26 -9.46
CA LYS A 216 -16.55 -14.45 -10.92
C LYS A 216 -17.02 -13.20 -11.65
N GLU A 217 -18.01 -12.50 -11.11
CA GLU A 217 -18.51 -11.27 -11.73
C GLU A 217 -17.48 -10.13 -11.62
N THR A 218 -16.77 -10.03 -10.50
CA THR A 218 -15.66 -9.09 -10.33
C THR A 218 -14.57 -9.29 -11.39
N ALA A 219 -14.21 -10.54 -11.68
CA ALA A 219 -13.25 -10.88 -12.74
C ALA A 219 -13.70 -10.39 -14.12
N LYS A 220 -15.00 -10.56 -14.45
CA LYS A 220 -15.56 -10.07 -15.71
C LYS A 220 -15.55 -8.54 -15.81
N ILE A 221 -15.87 -7.84 -14.71
CA ILE A 221 -15.82 -6.37 -14.68
C ILE A 221 -14.37 -5.90 -14.83
N SER A 222 -13.42 -6.50 -14.11
CA SER A 222 -11.99 -6.19 -14.24
C SER A 222 -11.50 -6.33 -15.68
N GLU A 223 -11.88 -7.42 -16.37
CA GLU A 223 -11.52 -7.63 -17.77
C GLU A 223 -12.16 -6.59 -18.69
N ARG A 224 -13.47 -6.37 -18.57
CA ARG A 224 -14.22 -5.43 -19.42
C ARG A 224 -13.74 -3.99 -19.25
N GLU A 225 -13.52 -3.58 -18.01
CA GLU A 225 -13.13 -2.22 -17.65
C GLU A 225 -11.62 -2.03 -17.61
N ASN A 226 -10.82 -3.09 -17.84
CA ASN A 226 -9.37 -3.08 -17.71
C ASN A 226 -8.89 -2.41 -16.41
N VAL A 227 -9.38 -2.89 -15.27
CA VAL A 227 -8.96 -2.43 -13.94
C VAL A 227 -8.35 -3.58 -13.15
N MET A 228 -7.48 -3.24 -12.20
CA MET A 228 -6.84 -4.23 -11.35
C MET A 228 -7.81 -4.82 -10.31
N MET A 229 -7.48 -6.00 -9.79
CA MET A 229 -8.19 -6.72 -8.74
C MET A 229 -7.27 -7.00 -7.56
N HIS A 230 -7.82 -6.95 -6.35
CA HIS A 230 -7.09 -7.16 -5.12
C HIS A 230 -7.89 -8.01 -4.12
N THR A 231 -7.24 -8.85 -3.32
CA THR A 231 -7.89 -9.60 -2.24
C THR A 231 -6.85 -10.11 -1.25
N HIS A 232 -7.29 -10.56 -0.08
CA HIS A 232 -6.45 -11.35 0.83
C HIS A 232 -6.42 -12.80 0.36
N LEU A 233 -5.25 -13.44 0.40
CA LEU A 233 -5.13 -14.86 0.06
C LEU A 233 -3.89 -15.51 0.70
N CYS A 234 -4.09 -16.71 1.25
CA CYS A 234 -3.08 -17.53 1.91
C CYS A 234 -2.34 -16.77 3.03
N GLU A 235 -3.08 -16.03 3.85
CA GLU A 235 -2.52 -15.36 5.02
C GLU A 235 -2.31 -16.35 6.18
N THR A 236 -3.29 -17.22 6.45
CA THR A 236 -3.24 -18.21 7.55
C THR A 236 -3.59 -19.62 7.05
N LEU A 237 -3.24 -20.64 7.84
CA LEU A 237 -3.62 -22.03 7.55
C LEU A 237 -5.14 -22.25 7.71
N ASP A 238 -5.79 -21.51 8.61
CA ASP A 238 -7.24 -21.59 8.80
C ASP A 238 -8.00 -21.17 7.51
N GLU A 239 -7.48 -20.22 6.74
CA GLU A 239 -8.06 -19.84 5.44
C GLU A 239 -7.93 -20.98 4.42
N GLU A 240 -6.80 -21.69 4.41
CA GLU A 240 -6.60 -22.85 3.56
C GLU A 240 -7.58 -23.97 3.90
N ASP A 241 -7.72 -24.28 5.19
CA ASP A 241 -8.65 -25.29 5.70
C ASP A 241 -10.09 -24.93 5.33
N PHE A 242 -10.49 -23.66 5.47
CA PHE A 242 -11.80 -23.18 5.04
C PHE A 242 -12.04 -23.41 3.54
N CYS A 243 -11.07 -23.07 2.68
CA CYS A 243 -11.23 -23.25 1.24
C CYS A 243 -11.39 -24.72 0.86
N ILE A 244 -10.63 -25.61 1.51
CA ILE A 244 -10.72 -27.06 1.29
C ILE A 244 -12.08 -27.58 1.76
N GLU A 245 -12.55 -27.17 2.94
CA GLU A 245 -13.84 -27.60 3.48
C GLU A 245 -15.02 -27.10 2.62
N LYS A 246 -14.99 -25.81 2.24
CA LYS A 246 -16.11 -25.16 1.56
C LYS A 246 -16.17 -25.44 0.07
N PHE A 247 -15.02 -25.46 -0.60
CA PHE A 247 -14.92 -25.53 -2.06
C PHE A 247 -14.29 -26.84 -2.56
N GLY A 248 -13.64 -27.61 -1.69
CA GLY A 248 -12.84 -28.77 -2.10
C GLY A 248 -11.55 -28.39 -2.84
N LEU A 249 -11.14 -27.13 -2.74
CA LEU A 249 -10.03 -26.53 -3.48
C LEU A 249 -9.08 -25.82 -2.52
N ARG A 250 -7.78 -25.81 -2.83
CA ARG A 250 -6.84 -24.89 -2.17
C ARG A 250 -7.10 -23.45 -2.64
N PRO A 251 -6.68 -22.43 -1.88
CA PRO A 251 -6.97 -21.03 -2.22
C PRO A 251 -6.54 -20.62 -3.63
N VAL A 252 -5.39 -21.09 -4.13
CA VAL A 252 -4.92 -20.78 -5.50
C VAL A 252 -5.72 -21.50 -6.57
N ASP A 253 -6.19 -22.72 -6.30
CA ASP A 253 -7.08 -23.45 -7.22
C ASP A 253 -8.44 -22.77 -7.32
N TYR A 254 -8.97 -22.31 -6.18
CA TYR A 254 -10.18 -21.48 -6.15
C TYR A 254 -10.00 -20.18 -6.93
N LEU A 255 -8.89 -19.47 -6.72
CA LEU A 255 -8.54 -18.24 -7.44
C LEU A 255 -8.53 -18.45 -8.97
N GLU A 256 -8.05 -19.60 -9.44
CA GLU A 256 -8.10 -19.97 -10.85
C GLU A 256 -9.53 -20.22 -11.34
N ASP A 257 -10.35 -20.98 -10.59
CA ASP A 257 -11.75 -21.28 -10.96
C ASP A 257 -12.62 -20.02 -11.10
N VAL A 258 -12.35 -19.00 -10.28
CA VAL A 258 -13.08 -17.73 -10.33
C VAL A 258 -12.51 -16.72 -11.32
N GLY A 259 -11.44 -17.07 -12.05
CA GLY A 259 -10.86 -16.23 -13.11
C GLY A 259 -9.87 -15.16 -12.64
N TRP A 260 -9.32 -15.28 -11.43
CA TRP A 260 -8.43 -14.30 -10.82
C TRP A 260 -6.93 -14.61 -10.98
N LEU A 261 -6.57 -15.79 -11.47
CA LEU A 261 -5.16 -16.17 -11.70
C LEU A 261 -4.61 -15.53 -13.00
N ASN A 262 -4.39 -14.22 -12.98
CA ASN A 262 -3.88 -13.44 -14.12
C ASN A 262 -3.17 -12.16 -13.68
N GLU A 263 -2.58 -11.43 -14.64
CA GLU A 263 -1.72 -10.28 -14.36
C GLU A 263 -2.40 -9.04 -13.78
N ARG A 264 -3.74 -8.97 -13.83
CA ARG A 264 -4.56 -7.90 -13.24
C ARG A 264 -4.82 -8.12 -11.76
N THR A 265 -4.32 -9.18 -11.17
CA THR A 265 -4.53 -9.49 -9.75
C THR A 265 -3.27 -9.23 -8.93
N TRP A 266 -3.43 -8.56 -7.79
CA TRP A 266 -2.42 -8.56 -6.73
C TRP A 266 -3.01 -9.02 -5.40
N LEU A 267 -2.25 -9.78 -4.62
CA LEU A 267 -2.71 -10.44 -3.40
C LEU A 267 -2.00 -9.84 -2.18
N ALA A 268 -2.70 -9.68 -1.06
CA ALA A 268 -2.07 -9.32 0.21
C ALA A 268 -1.41 -10.54 0.87
N HIS A 269 -0.37 -10.29 1.67
CA HIS A 269 0.37 -11.25 2.51
C HIS A 269 1.24 -12.27 1.77
N GLY A 270 0.62 -13.24 1.06
CA GLY A 270 1.31 -14.26 0.27
C GLY A 270 2.20 -15.24 1.04
N ILE A 271 1.72 -15.76 2.18
CA ILE A 271 2.52 -16.50 3.16
C ILE A 271 2.53 -18.01 2.86
N HIS A 272 1.36 -18.64 2.83
CA HIS A 272 1.24 -20.11 2.86
C HIS A 272 1.12 -20.77 1.48
N PHE A 273 1.78 -20.22 0.47
CA PHE A 273 1.86 -20.87 -0.84
C PHE A 273 2.85 -22.04 -0.83
N ASN A 274 2.43 -23.14 -1.45
CA ASN A 274 3.28 -24.29 -1.74
C ASN A 274 4.15 -24.05 -3.00
N PRO A 275 5.21 -24.86 -3.23
CA PRO A 275 6.12 -24.62 -4.35
C PRO A 275 5.49 -24.68 -5.75
N GLU A 276 4.39 -25.40 -5.94
CA GLU A 276 3.72 -25.49 -7.24
C GLU A 276 2.80 -24.28 -7.46
N GLU A 277 2.12 -23.83 -6.42
CA GLU A 277 1.35 -22.58 -6.42
C GLU A 277 2.23 -21.38 -6.76
N ILE A 278 3.42 -21.27 -6.17
CA ILE A 278 4.39 -20.19 -6.45
C ILE A 278 4.72 -20.12 -7.96
N LYS A 279 4.93 -21.27 -8.62
CA LYS A 279 5.20 -21.30 -10.06
C LYS A 279 4.00 -20.85 -10.89
N ARG A 280 2.80 -21.28 -10.51
CA ARG A 280 1.54 -20.88 -11.19
C ARG A 280 1.29 -19.39 -11.06
N LEU A 281 1.44 -18.84 -9.85
CA LEU A 281 1.33 -17.40 -9.58
C LEU A 281 2.34 -16.60 -10.43
N GLY A 282 3.58 -17.07 -10.51
CA GLY A 282 4.63 -16.44 -11.31
C GLY A 282 4.33 -16.48 -12.81
N LYS A 283 3.90 -17.62 -13.34
CA LYS A 283 3.48 -17.77 -14.75
C LYS A 283 2.30 -16.87 -15.10
N ALA A 284 1.37 -16.69 -14.17
CA ALA A 284 0.20 -15.82 -14.35
C ALA A 284 0.52 -14.32 -14.21
N GLY A 285 1.73 -13.97 -13.77
CA GLY A 285 2.12 -12.59 -13.54
C GLY A 285 1.37 -11.94 -12.38
N ILE A 286 1.11 -12.69 -11.31
CA ILE A 286 0.44 -12.17 -10.11
C ILE A 286 1.31 -11.12 -9.40
N GLY A 287 0.68 -10.12 -8.81
CA GLY A 287 1.29 -9.23 -7.82
C GLY A 287 1.14 -9.76 -6.38
N ILE A 288 2.11 -9.51 -5.52
CA ILE A 288 1.98 -9.75 -4.07
C ILE A 288 2.38 -8.50 -3.31
N SER A 289 1.59 -8.10 -2.32
CA SER A 289 1.94 -7.10 -1.33
C SER A 289 2.34 -7.80 -0.03
N HIS A 290 3.64 -7.90 0.22
CA HIS A 290 4.17 -8.44 1.47
C HIS A 290 4.01 -7.41 2.60
N CYS A 291 3.37 -7.82 3.70
CA CYS A 291 3.11 -6.99 4.88
C CYS A 291 3.90 -7.47 6.11
N PRO A 292 5.23 -7.24 6.19
CA PRO A 292 6.09 -7.91 7.16
C PRO A 292 5.70 -7.64 8.62
N THR A 293 5.42 -6.39 8.99
CA THR A 293 5.08 -6.09 10.39
C THR A 293 3.76 -6.72 10.80
N SER A 294 2.74 -6.67 9.94
CA SER A 294 1.45 -7.32 10.20
C SER A 294 1.59 -8.83 10.34
N ASN A 295 2.26 -9.46 9.38
CA ASN A 295 2.51 -10.90 9.41
C ASN A 295 3.28 -11.33 10.68
N MET A 296 4.15 -10.47 11.22
CA MET A 296 4.85 -10.72 12.49
C MET A 296 3.96 -10.46 13.71
N MET A 297 3.17 -9.39 13.71
CA MET A 297 2.31 -8.99 14.83
C MET A 297 1.20 -10.01 15.08
N LEU A 298 0.55 -10.48 14.00
CA LEU A 298 -0.51 -11.49 14.03
C LEU A 298 0.03 -12.93 13.95
N ALA A 299 1.36 -13.12 13.97
CA ALA A 299 2.02 -14.42 13.86
C ALA A 299 1.63 -15.26 12.62
N SER A 300 1.12 -14.62 11.55
CA SER A 300 0.65 -15.29 10.32
C SER A 300 1.76 -16.06 9.59
N GLY A 301 3.00 -15.56 9.61
CA GLY A 301 4.18 -16.26 9.05
C GLY A 301 5.08 -15.40 8.15
N ILE A 302 5.88 -16.05 7.30
CA ILE A 302 6.88 -15.38 6.44
C ILE A 302 6.52 -15.54 4.96
N CYS A 303 6.29 -14.42 4.28
CA CYS A 303 6.17 -14.38 2.82
C CYS A 303 7.52 -14.76 2.16
N LYS A 304 7.50 -15.63 1.15
CA LYS A 304 8.71 -16.17 0.51
C LYS A 304 9.19 -15.30 -0.66
N ASN A 305 9.57 -14.04 -0.39
CA ASN A 305 9.80 -13.04 -1.44
C ASN A 305 10.75 -13.51 -2.54
N ASN A 306 11.90 -14.09 -2.16
CA ASN A 306 12.90 -14.53 -3.14
C ASN A 306 12.38 -15.68 -4.02
N ASP A 307 11.63 -16.63 -3.46
CA ASP A 307 11.05 -17.74 -4.22
C ASP A 307 9.95 -17.25 -5.17
N LEU A 308 9.14 -16.29 -4.72
CA LEU A 308 8.09 -15.64 -5.49
C LEU A 308 8.67 -14.82 -6.66
N GLU A 309 9.65 -13.94 -6.39
CA GLU A 309 10.32 -13.17 -7.45
C GLU A 309 11.01 -14.11 -8.47
N ALA A 310 11.68 -15.17 -8.01
CA ALA A 310 12.33 -16.15 -8.89
C ALA A 310 11.34 -16.88 -9.80
N ALA A 311 10.08 -17.05 -9.37
CA ALA A 311 9.02 -17.62 -10.19
C ALA A 311 8.39 -16.63 -11.18
N GLY A 312 8.67 -15.32 -11.05
CA GLY A 312 8.11 -14.26 -11.89
C GLY A 312 6.97 -13.47 -11.24
N VAL A 313 6.69 -13.68 -9.95
CA VAL A 313 5.70 -12.88 -9.20
C VAL A 313 6.22 -11.45 -9.00
N LYS A 314 5.35 -10.46 -9.16
CA LYS A 314 5.66 -9.06 -8.92
C LYS A 314 5.51 -8.77 -7.42
N VAL A 315 6.60 -8.86 -6.66
CA VAL A 315 6.59 -8.65 -5.20
C VAL A 315 6.77 -7.17 -4.86
N GLY A 316 5.81 -6.65 -4.08
CA GLY A 316 5.79 -5.32 -3.48
C GLY A 316 5.60 -5.38 -1.96
N LEU A 317 5.44 -4.21 -1.35
CA LEU A 317 5.24 -4.07 0.11
C LEU A 317 3.95 -3.32 0.44
N GLY A 318 3.36 -3.68 1.58
CA GLY A 318 2.26 -2.96 2.20
C GLY A 318 2.49 -2.80 3.71
N VAL A 319 1.99 -1.72 4.28
CA VAL A 319 1.99 -1.52 5.75
C VAL A 319 0.83 -2.27 6.42
N ASP A 320 -0.19 -2.65 5.64
CA ASP A 320 -1.44 -3.25 6.12
C ASP A 320 -2.25 -2.28 7.03
N GLY A 321 -3.35 -2.75 7.61
CA GLY A 321 -4.19 -2.01 8.52
C GLY A 321 -3.46 -1.57 9.79
N SER A 322 -3.74 -0.36 10.25
CA SER A 322 -3.15 0.18 11.49
C SER A 322 -3.68 -0.46 12.77
N ALA A 323 -4.56 -1.46 12.71
CA ALA A 323 -4.90 -2.28 13.88
C ALA A 323 -4.07 -3.58 13.95
N SER A 324 -3.23 -3.84 12.93
CA SER A 324 -2.34 -4.99 12.81
C SER A 324 -0.91 -4.56 12.40
N ASN A 325 -0.42 -3.39 12.83
CA ASN A 325 0.95 -2.95 12.54
C ASN A 325 1.66 -2.36 13.78
N ASP A 326 1.24 -1.24 14.38
CA ASP A 326 0.03 -0.42 14.18
C ASP A 326 0.31 0.95 13.53
N GLY A 327 1.51 1.16 12.99
CA GLY A 327 1.87 2.39 12.28
C GLY A 327 1.52 2.35 10.78
N SER A 328 1.67 3.50 10.12
CA SER A 328 1.59 3.63 8.65
C SER A 328 2.91 4.16 8.09
N ASN A 329 4.03 3.57 8.52
CA ASN A 329 5.37 4.05 8.18
C ASN A 329 6.05 3.17 7.12
N MET A 330 6.09 3.68 5.89
CA MET A 330 6.56 2.91 4.73
C MET A 330 8.05 2.60 4.79
N ILE A 331 8.92 3.55 5.17
CA ILE A 331 10.37 3.29 5.25
C ILE A 331 10.71 2.30 6.38
N ALA A 332 9.92 2.30 7.46
CA ALA A 332 10.03 1.28 8.50
C ALA A 332 9.64 -0.11 7.99
N GLU A 333 8.57 -0.23 7.19
CA GLU A 333 8.22 -1.50 6.53
C GLU A 333 9.33 -2.01 5.61
N VAL A 334 10.00 -1.12 4.86
CA VAL A 334 11.14 -1.53 4.02
C VAL A 334 12.23 -2.19 4.86
N ARG A 335 12.52 -1.63 6.04
CA ARG A 335 13.47 -2.23 6.98
C ARG A 335 12.98 -3.57 7.52
N MET A 336 11.70 -3.68 7.89
CA MET A 336 11.13 -4.92 8.42
C MET A 336 11.13 -6.03 7.37
N ALA A 337 10.76 -5.72 6.12
CA ALA A 337 10.88 -6.62 4.98
C ALA A 337 12.32 -7.14 4.84
N MET A 338 13.31 -6.24 4.83
CA MET A 338 14.71 -6.62 4.71
C MET A 338 15.13 -7.60 5.82
N TYR A 339 14.80 -7.31 7.08
CA TYR A 339 15.22 -8.18 8.18
C TYR A 339 14.49 -9.50 8.23
N LEU A 340 13.19 -9.53 7.97
CA LEU A 340 12.42 -10.76 7.93
C LEU A 340 12.95 -11.69 6.82
N GLN A 341 13.22 -11.13 5.64
CA GLN A 341 13.78 -11.89 4.51
C GLN A 341 15.23 -12.32 4.75
N ARG A 342 16.04 -11.53 5.47
CA ARG A 342 17.38 -11.95 5.91
C ARG A 342 17.35 -13.07 6.94
N LEU A 343 16.37 -13.07 7.83
CA LEU A 343 16.16 -14.17 8.78
C LEU A 343 15.83 -15.47 8.03
N GLN A 344 15.02 -15.37 6.97
CA GLN A 344 14.61 -16.49 6.14
C GLN A 344 15.72 -17.01 5.20
N TYR A 345 16.39 -16.12 4.48
CA TYR A 345 17.30 -16.48 3.37
C TYR A 345 18.78 -16.20 3.65
N GLY A 346 19.11 -15.58 4.79
CA GLY A 346 20.47 -15.18 5.16
C GLY A 346 20.84 -13.78 4.67
N SER A 347 21.69 -13.09 5.45
CA SER A 347 22.07 -11.69 5.21
C SER A 347 22.82 -11.44 3.90
N ALA A 348 23.47 -12.47 3.34
CA ALA A 348 24.19 -12.40 2.08
C ALA A 348 23.27 -12.45 0.84
N ASN A 349 22.04 -12.94 0.99
CA ASN A 349 21.10 -13.17 -0.11
C ASN A 349 19.98 -12.12 -0.19
N VAL A 350 19.94 -11.18 0.77
CA VAL A 350 18.97 -10.09 0.82
C VAL A 350 19.70 -8.80 1.16
N SER A 351 19.80 -7.92 0.17
CA SER A 351 20.43 -6.61 0.28
C SER A 351 19.41 -5.52 0.60
N HIS A 352 19.91 -4.32 0.94
CA HIS A 352 19.06 -3.14 1.09
C HIS A 352 18.46 -2.68 -0.26
N PHE A 353 19.10 -3.02 -1.39
CA PHE A 353 18.56 -2.76 -2.72
C PHE A 353 17.37 -3.65 -3.07
N ASP A 354 17.33 -4.90 -2.58
CA ASP A 354 16.17 -5.78 -2.75
C ASP A 354 14.96 -5.21 -2.01
N ALA A 355 15.16 -4.75 -0.77
CA ALA A 355 14.11 -4.11 0.00
C ALA A 355 13.60 -2.80 -0.63
N LEU A 356 14.51 -1.93 -1.07
CA LEU A 356 14.13 -0.71 -1.82
C LEU A 356 13.41 -1.05 -3.13
N ARG A 357 13.82 -2.13 -3.84
CA ARG A 357 13.14 -2.60 -5.05
C ARG A 357 11.70 -3.00 -4.73
N TRP A 358 11.47 -3.81 -3.70
CA TRP A 358 10.11 -4.21 -3.29
C TRP A 358 9.24 -2.98 -2.98
N ALA A 359 9.78 -2.00 -2.25
CA ALA A 359 9.05 -0.79 -1.86
C ALA A 359 8.82 0.26 -2.97
N THR A 360 9.43 0.07 -4.14
CA THR A 360 9.36 1.02 -5.27
C THR A 360 8.84 0.32 -6.52
N SER A 361 9.70 -0.05 -7.46
CA SER A 361 9.32 -0.71 -8.71
C SER A 361 8.59 -2.05 -8.51
N GLY A 362 8.87 -2.78 -7.41
CA GLY A 362 8.15 -3.98 -7.01
C GLY A 362 6.67 -3.72 -6.77
N SER A 363 6.36 -2.84 -5.81
CA SER A 363 5.00 -2.36 -5.52
C SER A 363 4.32 -1.73 -6.74
N ALA A 364 5.02 -0.91 -7.53
CA ALA A 364 4.45 -0.35 -8.76
C ALA A 364 3.96 -1.45 -9.71
N ARG A 365 4.82 -2.43 -10.01
CA ARG A 365 4.48 -3.56 -10.90
C ARG A 365 3.38 -4.45 -10.31
N ALA A 366 3.40 -4.71 -9.00
CA ALA A 366 2.35 -5.46 -8.33
C ALA A 366 0.97 -4.84 -8.61
N MET A 367 0.86 -3.51 -8.55
CA MET A 367 -0.37 -2.76 -8.82
C MET A 367 -0.59 -2.40 -10.30
N GLY A 368 0.15 -3.01 -11.23
CA GLY A 368 -0.04 -2.79 -12.67
C GLY A 368 0.49 -1.44 -13.20
N ARG A 369 1.43 -0.80 -12.49
CA ARG A 369 2.02 0.49 -12.85
C ARG A 369 3.44 0.35 -13.39
N THR A 370 3.76 1.12 -14.43
CA THR A 370 5.10 1.20 -15.05
C THR A 370 5.67 2.60 -15.08
N ASP A 371 4.83 3.62 -14.88
CA ASP A 371 5.13 5.05 -14.97
C ASP A 371 5.75 5.65 -13.69
N ILE A 372 5.76 4.88 -12.59
CA ILE A 372 6.33 5.22 -11.27
C ILE A 372 7.29 4.12 -10.78
N GLY A 373 7.91 4.32 -9.61
CA GLY A 373 8.72 3.31 -8.92
C GLY A 373 10.19 3.22 -9.36
N THR A 374 10.62 3.98 -10.36
CA THR A 374 12.03 4.22 -10.69
C THR A 374 12.24 5.68 -11.11
N LEU A 375 13.46 6.19 -10.98
CA LEU A 375 13.88 7.50 -11.45
C LEU A 375 14.50 7.35 -12.84
N GLU A 376 13.68 7.47 -13.87
CA GLU A 376 14.07 7.31 -15.28
C GLU A 376 13.41 8.39 -16.13
N VAL A 377 14.07 8.77 -17.23
CA VAL A 377 13.52 9.75 -18.17
C VAL A 377 12.17 9.26 -18.70
N GLY A 378 11.16 10.14 -18.68
CA GLY A 378 9.79 9.84 -19.08
C GLY A 378 8.89 9.39 -17.93
N LYS A 379 9.43 8.96 -16.78
CA LYS A 379 8.63 8.58 -15.62
C LYS A 379 8.14 9.78 -14.82
N GLN A 380 7.11 9.55 -14.01
CA GLN A 380 6.57 10.57 -13.12
C GLN A 380 7.58 10.95 -12.04
N ALA A 381 7.61 12.22 -11.69
CA ALA A 381 8.43 12.78 -10.64
C ALA A 381 7.81 12.53 -9.25
N ASP A 382 7.84 11.27 -8.85
CA ASP A 382 7.44 10.78 -7.53
C ASP A 382 8.73 10.41 -6.77
N ILE A 383 9.14 11.24 -5.81
CA ILE A 383 10.49 11.22 -5.21
C ILE A 383 10.38 11.36 -3.69
N ALA A 384 11.20 10.61 -2.96
CA ALA A 384 11.40 10.78 -1.52
C ALA A 384 12.85 11.15 -1.21
N MET A 385 13.04 12.06 -0.25
CA MET A 385 14.35 12.55 0.17
C MET A 385 14.49 12.45 1.68
N PHE A 386 15.55 11.81 2.15
CA PHE A 386 15.79 11.54 3.57
C PHE A 386 17.11 12.17 4.00
N LYS A 387 17.12 12.81 5.18
CA LYS A 387 18.37 13.25 5.82
C LYS A 387 18.94 12.14 6.69
N LEU A 388 20.25 12.18 6.92
CA LEU A 388 20.97 11.29 7.84
C LEU A 388 21.59 12.08 9.01
N ASP A 389 20.86 13.06 9.55
CA ASP A 389 21.34 14.01 10.57
C ASP A 389 20.79 13.74 11.99
N ASP A 390 20.23 12.56 12.22
CA ASP A 390 19.82 12.04 13.53
C ASP A 390 20.93 11.17 14.15
N ILE A 391 20.99 11.10 15.49
CA ILE A 391 21.99 10.33 16.26
C ILE A 391 22.12 8.87 15.80
N ARG A 392 21.02 8.25 15.34
CA ARG A 392 21.02 6.84 14.88
C ARG A 392 21.92 6.59 13.67
N PHE A 393 22.23 7.63 12.88
CA PHE A 393 23.06 7.53 11.68
C PHE A 393 24.54 7.84 11.95
N SER A 394 24.88 8.27 13.17
CA SER A 394 26.27 8.56 13.56
C SER A 394 27.13 7.29 13.45
N GLY A 395 28.14 7.33 12.58
CA GLY A 395 29.00 6.18 12.26
C GLY A 395 28.58 5.37 11.04
N SER A 396 27.55 5.80 10.29
CA SER A 396 27.23 5.22 8.99
C SER A 396 28.27 5.59 7.91
N HIS A 397 28.44 4.72 6.91
CA HIS A 397 29.42 4.87 5.84
C HIS A 397 28.79 4.87 4.45
N ASP A 398 27.79 4.02 4.24
CA ASP A 398 26.99 3.96 3.02
C ASP A 398 25.63 4.62 3.29
N PRO A 399 25.31 5.78 2.67
CA PRO A 399 24.07 6.50 2.94
C PRO A 399 22.80 5.72 2.56
N LEU A 400 22.83 4.92 1.50
CA LEU A 400 21.68 4.12 1.06
C LEU A 400 21.44 2.96 2.02
N ALA A 401 22.51 2.27 2.42
CA ALA A 401 22.41 1.21 3.41
C ALA A 401 21.98 1.78 4.78
N ALA A 402 22.42 2.99 5.14
CA ALA A 402 22.09 3.65 6.40
C ALA A 402 20.58 3.87 6.57
N LEU A 403 19.85 4.21 5.49
CA LEU A 403 18.39 4.36 5.55
C LEU A 403 17.73 3.15 6.20
N LEU A 404 18.11 1.95 5.75
CA LEU A 404 17.47 0.73 6.20
C LEU A 404 18.16 0.10 7.41
N LEU A 405 19.50 0.16 7.51
CA LEU A 405 20.25 -0.51 8.58
C LEU A 405 20.33 0.30 9.88
N CYS A 406 20.26 1.63 9.80
CA CYS A 406 20.18 2.50 10.98
C CYS A 406 18.73 2.87 11.33
N GLY A 407 17.77 2.66 10.41
CA GLY A 407 16.34 2.85 10.68
C GLY A 407 15.88 4.30 10.52
N ALA A 408 15.84 4.77 9.27
CA ALA A 408 15.10 5.97 8.91
C ALA A 408 13.61 5.81 9.26
N GLN A 409 12.98 6.91 9.67
CA GLN A 409 11.56 6.93 10.04
C GLN A 409 10.78 8.05 9.36
N GLN A 410 11.46 9.11 8.90
CA GLN A 410 10.80 10.30 8.37
C GLN A 410 11.55 10.80 7.13
N ALA A 411 10.80 11.10 6.08
CA ALA A 411 11.30 11.82 4.91
C ALA A 411 11.39 13.32 5.22
N ASP A 412 12.45 13.96 4.74
CA ASP A 412 12.58 15.42 4.82
C ASP A 412 11.75 16.10 3.75
N LYS A 413 11.74 15.53 2.53
CA LYS A 413 10.96 16.05 1.40
C LYS A 413 10.34 14.90 0.62
N VAL A 414 9.13 15.14 0.10
CA VAL A 414 8.42 14.22 -0.78
C VAL A 414 7.80 15.02 -1.92
N MET A 415 7.99 14.54 -3.13
CA MET A 415 7.40 15.07 -4.35
C MET A 415 6.45 14.03 -4.94
N VAL A 416 5.26 14.47 -5.37
CA VAL A 416 4.29 13.65 -6.10
C VAL A 416 3.91 14.39 -7.37
N ALA A 417 4.06 13.75 -8.53
CA ALA A 417 3.78 14.32 -9.84
C ALA A 417 4.43 15.71 -10.03
N GLY A 418 5.68 15.86 -9.61
CA GLY A 418 6.44 17.12 -9.76
C GLY A 418 6.13 18.20 -8.72
N LYS A 419 5.21 17.95 -7.77
CA LYS A 419 4.82 18.92 -6.73
C LYS A 419 5.30 18.46 -5.36
N TRP A 420 5.95 19.35 -4.63
CA TRP A 420 6.31 19.09 -3.23
C TRP A 420 5.05 18.91 -2.37
N ARG A 421 5.01 17.83 -1.59
CA ARG A 421 3.93 17.49 -0.64
C ARG A 421 4.41 17.44 0.80
N VAL A 422 5.66 17.04 1.00
CA VAL A 422 6.36 17.15 2.30
C VAL A 422 7.55 18.06 2.13
N ASN A 423 7.74 18.97 3.08
CA ASN A 423 8.92 19.82 3.15
C ASN A 423 9.35 20.01 4.62
N ASP A 424 10.64 19.75 4.89
CA ASP A 424 11.24 19.80 6.23
C ASP A 424 10.48 18.91 7.24
N GLY A 425 10.09 17.72 6.78
CA GLY A 425 9.40 16.71 7.58
C GLY A 425 7.90 16.93 7.79
N ALA A 426 7.32 18.02 7.29
CA ALA A 426 5.91 18.35 7.45
C ALA A 426 5.13 18.28 6.12
N VAL A 427 3.90 17.76 6.17
CA VAL A 427 2.99 17.77 5.03
C VAL A 427 2.48 19.19 4.79
N ILE A 428 2.60 19.67 3.55
CA ILE A 428 2.23 21.03 3.16
C ILE A 428 0.71 21.17 3.18
N GLY A 429 0.21 22.20 3.87
CA GLY A 429 -1.22 22.52 3.92
C GLY A 429 -2.03 21.71 4.94
N VAL A 430 -1.37 20.94 5.82
CA VAL A 430 -2.01 20.18 6.90
C VAL A 430 -1.68 20.80 8.25
N ASP A 431 -2.71 21.13 9.03
CA ASP A 431 -2.57 21.41 10.46
C ASP A 431 -2.51 20.09 11.23
N MET A 432 -1.30 19.68 11.58
CA MET A 432 -1.06 18.39 12.23
C MET A 432 -1.74 18.28 13.59
N GLU A 433 -1.72 19.35 14.38
CA GLU A 433 -2.31 19.35 15.72
C GLU A 433 -3.84 19.21 15.63
N GLN A 434 -4.45 19.97 14.71
CA GLN A 434 -5.90 19.90 14.50
C GLN A 434 -6.33 18.53 13.94
N LEU A 435 -5.59 17.97 12.98
CA LEU A 435 -5.86 16.65 12.42
C LEU A 435 -5.80 15.57 13.51
N MET A 436 -4.72 15.55 14.30
CA MET A 436 -4.55 14.60 15.40
C MET A 436 -5.66 14.75 16.44
N HIS A 437 -6.03 15.98 16.81
CA HIS A 437 -7.11 16.22 17.78
C HIS A 437 -8.46 15.69 17.28
N ARG A 438 -8.84 16.00 16.03
CA ARG A 438 -10.11 15.55 15.43
C ARG A 438 -10.14 14.03 15.26
N HIS A 439 -9.06 13.44 14.74
CA HIS A 439 -8.94 12.00 14.57
C HIS A 439 -9.02 11.27 15.92
N HIS A 440 -8.32 11.77 16.95
CA HIS A 440 -8.40 11.20 18.31
C HIS A 440 -9.84 11.27 18.87
N ALA A 441 -10.52 12.40 18.70
CA ALA A 441 -11.91 12.52 19.13
C ALA A 441 -12.83 11.52 18.41
N ALA A 442 -12.62 11.31 17.10
CA ALA A 442 -13.35 10.33 16.30
C ALA A 442 -13.07 8.88 16.77
N ALA A 443 -11.81 8.54 17.04
CA ALA A 443 -11.42 7.22 17.59
C ALA A 443 -12.09 6.95 18.95
N MET A 444 -12.10 7.94 19.85
CA MET A 444 -12.77 7.83 21.15
C MET A 444 -14.29 7.71 21.02
N LYS A 445 -14.91 8.39 20.04
CA LYS A 445 -16.34 8.23 19.73
C LYS A 445 -16.64 6.81 19.23
N LEU A 446 -15.84 6.31 18.29
CA LEU A 446 -15.98 4.96 17.74
C LEU A 446 -15.91 3.88 18.83
N GLY A 447 -14.90 3.96 19.71
CA GLY A 447 -14.76 3.04 20.84
C GLY A 447 -15.94 3.08 21.82
N LYS A 448 -16.52 4.26 22.08
CA LYS A 448 -17.72 4.39 22.94
C LYS A 448 -18.97 3.79 22.31
N LEU A 449 -19.16 3.94 21.00
CA LEU A 449 -20.30 3.35 20.29
C LEU A 449 -20.27 1.81 20.39
N ALA A 450 -19.09 1.22 20.27
CA ALA A 450 -18.90 -0.23 20.41
C ALA A 450 -19.26 -0.74 21.82
N MET A 451 -18.98 0.04 22.88
CA MET A 451 -19.33 -0.34 24.25
C MET A 451 -20.82 -0.27 24.55
N ASN A 452 -21.57 0.60 23.86
CA ASN A 452 -23.01 0.78 24.10
C ASN A 452 -23.88 -0.24 23.37
N ASN A 453 -23.32 -0.96 22.39
CA ASN A 453 -24.00 -2.00 21.61
C ASN A 453 -23.74 -3.43 22.13
N ASN A 454 -22.88 -3.58 23.14
CA ASN A 454 -22.68 -4.80 23.94
C ASN A 454 -23.45 -4.69 25.25
#